data_AF-A0A2M6Y7B9-F1
#
_entry.id   AF-A0A2M6Y7B9-F1
#
_cell.length_a   1.000
_cell.length_b   1.000
_cell.length_c   1.000
_cell.angle_alpha   90.00
_cell.angle_beta   90.00
_cell.angle_gamma   90.00
#
_symmetry.space_group_name_H-M   'P 1'
#
loop_
_entity.id
_entity.type
_entity.pdbx_description
1 polymer ?
#
loop_
_entity_poly.entity_id
_entity_poly.type
_entity_poly.pdbx_seq_one_letter_code
_entity_poly.pdbx_strand_id
1 'polypeptide(L)'
;MTVLLAVVSAWVIVNWGYSGKFVILEGADRAGCNMIEGALGFVSSLEGDWRALSGISPGQSAFLWAVREIAAHPLRFIFAIAGRLHHLLFVKPLVPGLPVLFFLGLGGIYRLRRMEAVRPLLLLTPYLLLLHLLMPVEGRYFLPMWFMACPLTGIFFAALIGGAPQPGGHERMNAKAVFYGVSAPVIAFWALSFMLLIAYPLRRRAPRDLRELETKYPACPWIHEIAAREALSSGELDKAADSRRMAYEAEKIDSRRIDYFTTAFLAGRISGDRLLQEDSRNVQNHYPLMLAALRYIEEGEPVKAGKILPCAMQLCVRNSSNMRYISNDREIMLLREVRRNGAVQCVKSLSDIIDTLGVKRRAALRARLGRSYCGARRPERLFSDFVAENGEENTRTGSATPYSGPTLQACRGIGLVAAPGRAQQGDKF
;
A
#
# COMPACT_ATOMS: atom_id res chain seq x y z
N MET A 1 -19.11 -0.13 27.55
CA MET A 1 -19.61 1.11 26.93
C MET A 1 -18.64 2.29 27.10
N THR A 2 -18.09 2.52 28.29
CA THR A 2 -17.14 3.61 28.59
C THR A 2 -15.87 3.62 27.72
N VAL A 3 -15.24 2.46 27.51
CA VAL A 3 -14.02 2.36 26.67
C VAL A 3 -14.30 2.73 25.22
N LEU A 4 -15.41 2.25 24.65
CA LEU A 4 -15.82 2.57 23.28
C LEU A 4 -16.04 4.08 23.13
N LEU A 5 -16.79 4.69 24.06
CA LEU A 5 -17.04 6.13 24.04
C LEU A 5 -15.74 6.93 24.15
N ALA A 6 -14.80 6.51 25.01
CA ALA A 6 -13.50 7.17 25.14
C ALA A 6 -12.69 7.10 23.84
N VAL A 7 -12.61 5.94 23.20
CA VAL A 7 -11.89 5.75 21.94
C VAL A 7 -12.52 6.55 20.80
N VAL A 8 -13.86 6.50 20.66
CA VAL A 8 -14.59 7.26 19.63
C VAL A 8 -14.46 8.76 19.88
N SER A 9 -14.57 9.21 21.14
CA SER A 9 -14.39 10.63 21.48
C SER A 9 -12.99 11.10 21.18
N ALA A 10 -11.96 10.32 21.53
CA ALA A 10 -10.58 10.63 21.19
C ALA A 10 -10.37 10.71 19.67
N TRP A 11 -10.93 9.76 18.91
CA TRP A 11 -10.88 9.80 17.44
C TRP A 11 -11.51 11.07 16.88
N VAL A 12 -12.70 11.42 17.34
CA VAL A 12 -13.41 12.64 16.93
C VAL A 12 -12.60 13.89 17.30
N ILE A 13 -12.08 13.98 18.52
CA ILE A 13 -11.28 15.12 19.00
C ILE A 13 -10.01 15.27 18.16
N VAL A 14 -9.32 14.18 17.85
CA VAL A 14 -8.10 14.19 17.04
C VAL A 14 -8.43 14.60 15.61
N ASN A 15 -9.49 14.07 14.99
CA ASN A 15 -9.89 14.43 13.63
C ASN A 15 -10.36 15.88 13.54
N TRP A 16 -11.14 16.34 14.51
CA TRP A 16 -11.57 17.73 14.63
C TRP A 16 -10.36 18.64 14.81
N GLY A 17 -9.50 18.31 15.77
CA GLY A 17 -8.29 19.04 16.08
C GLY A 17 -7.30 19.06 14.93
N TYR A 18 -7.23 18.00 14.11
CA TYR A 18 -6.30 17.86 12.98
C TYR A 18 -6.80 18.51 11.69
N SER A 19 -8.02 18.15 11.28
CA SER A 19 -8.60 18.44 9.96
C SER A 19 -9.78 19.40 9.99
N GLY A 20 -10.27 19.78 11.17
CA GLY A 20 -11.48 20.61 11.32
C GLY A 20 -12.78 19.88 10.97
N LYS A 21 -12.75 18.54 10.84
CA LYS A 21 -13.90 17.73 10.42
C LYS A 21 -14.34 16.79 11.53
N PHE A 22 -15.65 16.65 11.69
CA PHE A 22 -16.25 15.64 12.55
C PHE A 22 -16.34 14.31 11.79
N VAL A 23 -15.52 13.33 12.19
CA VAL A 23 -15.44 12.01 11.55
C VAL A 23 -15.56 10.95 12.64
N ILE A 24 -16.61 10.12 12.57
CA ILE A 24 -16.84 9.06 13.58
C ILE A 24 -16.00 7.82 13.29
N LEU A 25 -15.86 7.45 12.00
CA LEU A 25 -15.12 6.28 11.54
C LEU A 25 -14.21 6.69 10.38
N GLU A 26 -14.51 6.24 9.16
CA GLU A 26 -13.84 6.65 7.94
C GLU A 26 -14.67 7.68 7.16
N GLY A 27 -14.00 8.56 6.42
CA GLY A 27 -14.67 9.47 5.49
C GLY A 27 -15.33 8.72 4.32
N ALA A 28 -16.39 9.31 3.76
CA ALA A 28 -17.17 8.70 2.68
C ALA A 28 -16.33 8.30 1.46
N ASP A 29 -15.27 9.05 1.14
CA ASP A 29 -14.42 8.75 -0.03
C ASP A 29 -13.62 7.46 0.15
N ARG A 30 -13.05 7.21 1.34
CA ARG A 30 -12.23 6.03 1.61
C ARG A 30 -13.08 4.77 1.75
N ALA A 31 -14.18 4.89 2.50
CA ALA A 31 -15.14 3.79 2.64
C ALA A 31 -15.77 3.44 1.28
N GLY A 32 -16.11 4.43 0.46
CA GLY A 32 -16.65 4.24 -0.89
C GLY A 32 -15.69 3.48 -1.80
N CYS A 33 -14.40 3.84 -1.80
CA CYS A 33 -13.34 3.15 -2.55
C CYS A 33 -13.32 1.65 -2.22
N ASN A 34 -13.22 1.30 -0.92
CA ASN A 34 -13.16 -0.08 -0.46
C ASN A 34 -14.43 -0.88 -0.80
N MET A 35 -15.62 -0.27 -0.70
CA MET A 35 -16.88 -0.92 -1.05
C MET A 35 -16.95 -1.26 -2.55
N ILE A 36 -16.55 -0.31 -3.40
CA ILE A 36 -16.66 -0.44 -4.86
C ILE A 36 -15.65 -1.46 -5.38
N GLU A 37 -14.39 -1.33 -4.98
CA GLU A 37 -13.36 -2.31 -5.32
C GLU A 37 -13.71 -3.69 -4.76
N GLY A 38 -14.28 -3.73 -3.55
CA GLY A 38 -14.86 -4.91 -2.93
C GLY A 38 -15.85 -5.60 -3.87
N ALA A 39 -16.87 -4.87 -4.32
CA ALA A 39 -17.94 -5.35 -5.19
C ALA A 39 -17.48 -5.72 -6.62
N LEU A 40 -16.48 -5.02 -7.14
CA LEU A 40 -15.86 -5.32 -8.44
C LEU A 40 -14.95 -6.56 -8.38
N GLY A 41 -14.63 -7.07 -7.20
CA GLY A 41 -13.84 -8.28 -7.02
C GLY A 41 -12.34 -8.06 -6.93
N PHE A 42 -11.90 -6.85 -6.58
CA PHE A 42 -10.47 -6.55 -6.39
C PHE A 42 -9.90 -7.30 -5.19
N VAL A 43 -8.69 -7.85 -5.35
CA VAL A 43 -7.99 -8.58 -4.29
C VAL A 43 -7.22 -7.66 -3.37
N SER A 44 -6.61 -6.59 -3.90
CA SER A 44 -5.88 -5.58 -3.14
C SER A 44 -6.42 -4.20 -3.48
N SER A 45 -6.27 -3.26 -2.56
CA SER A 45 -6.75 -1.89 -2.74
C SER A 45 -6.13 -1.23 -3.97
N LEU A 46 -6.93 -0.44 -4.69
CA LEU A 46 -6.44 0.55 -5.63
C LEU A 46 -6.47 1.94 -4.98
N GLU A 47 -5.51 2.76 -5.35
CA GLU A 47 -5.58 4.20 -5.09
C GLU A 47 -6.00 4.87 -6.40
N GLY A 48 -7.10 5.62 -6.39
CA GLY A 48 -7.61 6.28 -7.59
C GLY A 48 -9.01 6.84 -7.43
N ASP A 49 -9.55 7.36 -8.54
CA ASP A 49 -10.92 7.86 -8.60
C ASP A 49 -11.90 6.69 -8.78
N TRP A 50 -12.39 6.17 -7.65
CA TRP A 50 -13.38 5.09 -7.64
C TRP A 50 -14.71 5.49 -8.30
N ARG A 51 -15.03 6.80 -8.41
CA ARG A 51 -16.24 7.26 -9.09
C ARG A 51 -16.12 7.09 -10.59
N ALA A 52 -14.96 7.44 -11.15
CA ALA A 52 -14.66 7.18 -12.55
C ALA A 52 -14.74 5.67 -12.87
N LEU A 53 -14.23 4.83 -11.97
CA LEU A 53 -14.26 3.38 -12.12
C LEU A 53 -15.69 2.78 -12.10
N SER A 54 -16.53 3.27 -11.18
CA SER A 54 -17.88 2.75 -10.96
C SER A 54 -18.96 3.43 -11.79
N GLY A 55 -18.65 4.57 -12.42
CA GLY A 55 -19.62 5.45 -13.06
C GLY A 55 -20.57 6.15 -12.09
N ILE A 56 -20.25 6.16 -10.78
CA ILE A 56 -21.10 6.77 -9.76
C ILE A 56 -20.99 8.30 -9.85
N SER A 57 -22.13 8.97 -10.01
CA SER A 57 -22.19 10.43 -10.02
C SER A 57 -22.01 11.03 -8.61
N PRO A 58 -21.52 12.26 -8.48
CA PRO A 58 -21.46 12.94 -7.18
C PRO A 58 -22.82 12.92 -6.46
N GLY A 59 -22.82 12.55 -5.17
CA GLY A 59 -24.04 12.46 -4.35
C GLY A 59 -24.75 11.10 -4.36
N GLN A 60 -24.40 10.19 -5.26
CA GLN A 60 -24.93 8.82 -5.23
C GLN A 60 -24.25 7.97 -4.13
N SER A 61 -25.01 7.01 -3.59
CA SER A 61 -24.55 6.13 -2.52
C SER A 61 -23.68 4.99 -3.07
N ALA A 62 -22.40 4.97 -2.69
CA ALA A 62 -21.48 3.88 -2.99
C ALA A 62 -21.97 2.53 -2.44
N PHE A 63 -22.63 2.54 -1.28
CA PHE A 63 -23.20 1.35 -0.66
C PHE A 63 -24.29 0.71 -1.52
N LEU A 64 -25.27 1.51 -1.98
CA LEU A 64 -26.37 1.01 -2.82
C LEU A 64 -25.86 0.49 -4.16
N TRP A 65 -24.87 1.19 -4.73
CA TRP A 65 -24.20 0.73 -5.95
C TRP A 65 -23.50 -0.61 -5.74
N ALA A 66 -22.73 -0.76 -4.65
CA ALA A 66 -22.00 -1.98 -4.34
C ALA A 66 -22.94 -3.18 -4.14
N VAL A 67 -24.06 -2.99 -3.43
CA VAL A 67 -25.09 -4.02 -3.25
C VAL A 67 -25.65 -4.47 -4.60
N ARG A 68 -25.98 -3.52 -5.49
CA ARG A 68 -26.47 -3.83 -6.85
C ARG A 68 -25.42 -4.60 -7.66
N GLU A 69 -24.16 -4.19 -7.59
CA GLU A 69 -23.08 -4.80 -8.35
C GLU A 69 -22.77 -6.23 -7.86
N ILE A 70 -22.82 -6.46 -6.53
CA ILE A 70 -22.68 -7.81 -5.95
C ILE A 70 -23.87 -8.69 -6.34
N ALA A 71 -25.10 -8.17 -6.28
CA ALA A 71 -26.29 -8.92 -6.67
C ALA A 71 -26.29 -9.30 -8.16
N ALA A 72 -25.72 -8.45 -9.02
CA ALA A 72 -25.55 -8.74 -10.44
C ALA A 72 -24.43 -9.78 -10.72
N HIS A 73 -23.40 -9.86 -9.85
CA HIS A 73 -22.21 -10.70 -10.04
C HIS A 73 -21.80 -11.46 -8.77
N PRO A 74 -22.66 -12.30 -8.18
CA PRO A 74 -22.41 -12.90 -6.87
C PRO A 74 -21.19 -13.83 -6.88
N LEU A 75 -20.99 -14.61 -7.94
CA LEU A 75 -19.85 -15.52 -8.06
C LEU A 75 -18.51 -14.78 -8.12
N ARG A 76 -18.44 -13.63 -8.81
CA ARG A 76 -17.24 -12.80 -8.86
C ARG A 76 -16.86 -12.30 -7.47
N PHE A 77 -17.83 -11.85 -6.69
CA PHE A 77 -17.61 -11.42 -5.32
C PHE A 77 -17.13 -12.57 -4.42
N ILE A 78 -17.73 -13.77 -4.54
CA ILE A 78 -17.32 -14.96 -3.79
C ILE A 78 -15.90 -15.41 -4.16
N PHE A 79 -15.57 -15.47 -5.45
CA PHE A 79 -14.22 -15.82 -5.89
C PHE A 79 -13.19 -14.77 -5.45
N ALA A 80 -13.56 -13.49 -5.43
CA ALA A 80 -12.70 -12.44 -4.90
C ALA A 80 -12.42 -12.64 -3.41
N ILE A 81 -13.40 -13.04 -2.59
CA ILE A 81 -13.18 -13.39 -1.17
C ILE A 81 -12.14 -14.51 -1.04
N ALA A 82 -12.27 -15.57 -1.83
CA ALA A 82 -11.29 -16.66 -1.85
C ALA A 82 -9.90 -16.18 -2.32
N GLY A 83 -9.85 -15.34 -3.34
CA GLY A 83 -8.63 -14.72 -3.86
C GLY A 83 -7.93 -13.81 -2.84
N ARG A 84 -8.70 -13.05 -2.05
CA ARG A 84 -8.21 -12.22 -0.93
C ARG A 84 -7.63 -13.08 0.18
N LEU A 85 -8.30 -14.17 0.54
CA LEU A 85 -7.78 -15.11 1.53
C LEU A 85 -6.49 -15.78 1.03
N HIS A 86 -6.47 -16.25 -0.21
CA HIS A 86 -5.26 -16.81 -0.83
C HIS A 86 -4.11 -15.80 -0.87
N HIS A 87 -4.41 -14.55 -1.26
CA HIS A 87 -3.43 -13.48 -1.31
C HIS A 87 -2.80 -13.20 0.07
N LEU A 88 -3.66 -13.12 1.10
CA LEU A 88 -3.24 -12.92 2.48
C LEU A 88 -2.36 -14.08 2.97
N LEU A 89 -2.76 -15.33 2.74
CA LEU A 89 -2.05 -16.49 3.27
C LEU A 89 -0.75 -16.79 2.52
N PHE A 90 -0.78 -16.74 1.19
CA PHE A 90 0.30 -17.34 0.38
C PHE A 90 1.10 -16.34 -0.44
N VAL A 91 0.50 -15.22 -0.86
CA VAL A 91 1.16 -14.31 -1.82
C VAL A 91 1.90 -13.17 -1.13
N LYS A 92 1.26 -12.52 -0.16
CA LYS A 92 1.86 -11.46 0.63
C LYS A 92 1.55 -11.67 2.11
N PRO A 93 2.05 -12.79 2.70
CA PRO A 93 1.84 -13.05 4.12
C PRO A 93 2.43 -11.90 4.93
N LEU A 94 1.61 -11.31 5.80
CA LEU A 94 2.05 -10.20 6.65
C LEU A 94 3.15 -10.64 7.62
N VAL A 95 3.15 -11.93 7.99
CA VAL A 95 4.08 -12.55 8.93
C VAL A 95 4.52 -13.91 8.35
N PRO A 96 5.80 -14.30 8.48
CA PRO A 96 6.23 -15.65 8.17
C PRO A 96 5.39 -16.70 8.90
N GLY A 97 4.97 -17.77 8.20
CA GLY A 97 4.18 -18.84 8.80
C GLY A 97 2.68 -18.60 8.91
N LEU A 98 2.16 -17.52 8.30
CA LEU A 98 0.72 -17.19 8.33
C LEU A 98 -0.23 -18.33 7.93
N PRO A 99 0.04 -19.11 6.86
CA PRO A 99 -0.80 -20.26 6.53
C PRO A 99 -0.91 -21.26 7.68
N VAL A 100 0.21 -21.55 8.35
CA VAL A 100 0.26 -22.51 9.45
C VAL A 100 -0.57 -22.01 10.62
N LEU A 101 -0.41 -20.75 11.02
CA LEU A 101 -1.21 -20.15 12.09
C LEU A 101 -2.70 -20.12 11.75
N PHE A 102 -3.05 -19.86 10.48
CA PHE A 102 -4.43 -19.91 10.03
C PHE A 102 -5.04 -21.31 10.19
N PHE A 103 -4.34 -22.35 9.73
CA PHE A 103 -4.83 -23.73 9.87
C PHE A 103 -4.86 -24.20 11.33
N LEU A 104 -3.89 -23.81 12.15
CA LEU A 104 -3.91 -24.06 13.61
C LEU A 104 -5.08 -23.32 14.27
N GLY A 105 -5.37 -22.09 13.84
CA GLY A 105 -6.53 -21.32 14.27
C GLY A 105 -7.85 -22.02 13.93
N LEU A 106 -7.99 -22.60 12.73
CA LEU A 106 -9.14 -23.42 12.36
C LEU A 106 -9.26 -24.68 13.22
N GLY A 107 -8.14 -25.36 13.51
CA GLY A 107 -8.10 -26.47 14.46
C GLY A 107 -8.53 -26.05 15.87
N GLY A 108 -8.07 -24.88 16.31
CA GLY A 108 -8.48 -24.20 17.53
C GLY A 108 -9.98 -23.95 17.58
N ILE A 109 -10.56 -23.37 16.52
CA ILE A 109 -12.01 -23.15 16.43
C ILE A 109 -12.77 -24.46 16.56
N TYR A 110 -12.39 -25.49 15.81
CA TYR A 110 -13.08 -26.78 15.86
C TYR A 110 -12.99 -27.45 17.24
N ARG A 111 -11.82 -27.40 17.88
CA ARG A 111 -11.56 -28.07 19.17
C ARG A 111 -12.15 -27.29 20.35
N LEU A 112 -12.02 -25.96 20.34
CA LEU A 112 -12.38 -25.07 21.44
C LEU A 112 -13.85 -24.60 21.37
N ARG A 113 -14.62 -24.91 20.31
CA ARG A 113 -16.03 -24.49 20.16
C ARG A 113 -16.96 -24.84 21.33
N ARG A 114 -16.60 -25.87 22.12
CA ARG A 114 -17.36 -26.29 23.31
C ARG A 114 -16.97 -25.53 24.58
N MET A 115 -15.89 -24.76 24.57
CA MET A 115 -15.44 -23.98 25.70
C MET A 115 -16.10 -22.60 25.70
N GLU A 116 -17.02 -22.38 26.64
CA GLU A 116 -17.76 -21.12 26.73
C GLU A 116 -16.84 -19.90 26.93
N ALA A 117 -15.77 -20.06 27.70
CA ALA A 117 -14.79 -19.01 27.98
C ALA A 117 -14.07 -18.49 26.71
N VAL A 118 -13.90 -19.33 25.69
CA VAL A 118 -13.18 -18.96 24.45
C VAL A 118 -14.15 -18.55 23.34
N ARG A 119 -15.45 -18.81 23.50
CA ARG A 119 -16.49 -18.55 22.48
C ARG A 119 -16.48 -17.11 21.94
N PRO A 120 -16.34 -16.04 22.76
CA PRO A 120 -16.27 -14.69 22.23
C PRO A 120 -15.09 -14.48 21.28
N LEU A 121 -13.91 -15.00 21.63
CA LEU A 121 -12.70 -14.91 20.80
C LEU A 121 -12.84 -15.74 19.51
N LEU A 122 -13.46 -16.92 19.60
CA LEU A 122 -13.77 -17.78 18.47
C LEU A 122 -14.79 -17.18 17.50
N LEU A 123 -15.70 -16.33 17.95
CA LEU A 123 -16.66 -15.64 17.08
C LEU A 123 -16.07 -14.36 16.52
N LEU A 124 -15.34 -13.59 17.34
CA LEU A 124 -14.76 -12.31 16.95
C LEU A 124 -13.67 -12.46 15.89
N THR A 125 -12.82 -13.48 16.00
CA THR A 125 -11.71 -13.73 15.06
C THR A 125 -12.20 -13.97 13.62
N PRO A 126 -13.08 -14.95 13.34
CA PRO A 126 -13.62 -15.14 12.01
C PRO A 126 -14.55 -14.01 11.59
N TYR A 127 -15.29 -13.37 12.51
CA TYR A 127 -16.09 -12.18 12.17
C TYR A 127 -15.23 -11.07 11.57
N LEU A 128 -14.11 -10.72 12.23
CA LEU A 128 -13.19 -9.71 11.72
C LEU A 128 -12.50 -10.17 10.44
N LEU A 129 -12.14 -11.45 10.33
CA LEU A 129 -11.56 -11.98 9.09
C LEU A 129 -12.52 -11.83 7.93
N LEU A 130 -13.75 -12.32 8.09
CA LEU A 130 -14.78 -12.26 7.06
C LEU A 130 -15.06 -10.81 6.66
N LEU A 131 -15.26 -9.92 7.64
CA LEU A 131 -15.52 -8.50 7.37
C LEU A 131 -14.42 -7.86 6.52
N HIS A 132 -13.15 -8.14 6.80
CA HIS A 132 -12.04 -7.61 6.01
C HIS A 132 -11.87 -8.32 4.66
N LEU A 133 -12.28 -9.58 4.52
CA LEU A 133 -12.31 -10.28 3.24
C LEU A 133 -13.43 -9.78 2.31
N LEU A 134 -14.45 -9.08 2.84
CA LEU A 134 -15.47 -8.40 2.00
C LEU A 134 -14.90 -7.18 1.26
N MET A 135 -13.75 -6.67 1.69
CA MET A 135 -13.06 -5.51 1.12
C MET A 135 -11.72 -5.94 0.50
N PRO A 136 -11.12 -5.12 -0.39
CA PRO A 136 -9.77 -5.37 -0.88
C PRO A 136 -8.75 -5.48 0.26
N VAL A 137 -7.79 -6.39 0.12
CA VAL A 137 -6.78 -6.65 1.14
C VAL A 137 -5.84 -5.45 1.26
N GLU A 138 -5.83 -4.86 2.45
CA GLU A 138 -4.76 -3.99 2.91
C GLU A 138 -4.14 -4.59 4.17
N GLY A 139 -2.85 -4.93 4.11
CA GLY A 139 -2.20 -5.77 5.13
C GLY A 139 -2.36 -5.25 6.57
N ARG A 140 -2.41 -3.92 6.76
CA ARG A 140 -2.60 -3.30 8.08
C ARG A 140 -3.95 -3.62 8.73
N TYR A 141 -4.99 -3.90 7.94
CA TYR A 141 -6.31 -4.25 8.48
C TYR A 141 -6.37 -5.62 9.13
N PHE A 142 -5.41 -6.49 8.79
CA PHE A 142 -5.33 -7.84 9.31
C PHE A 142 -4.49 -7.91 10.61
N LEU A 143 -3.80 -6.82 10.98
CA LEU A 143 -2.97 -6.75 12.18
C LEU A 143 -3.73 -7.07 13.48
N PRO A 144 -4.98 -6.56 13.71
CA PRO A 144 -5.76 -6.90 14.89
C PRO A 144 -6.03 -8.40 15.03
N MET A 145 -6.21 -9.09 13.90
CA MET A 145 -6.51 -10.52 13.89
C MET A 145 -5.36 -11.37 14.41
N TRP A 146 -4.12 -10.89 14.31
CA TRP A 146 -2.97 -11.60 14.87
C TRP A 146 -2.99 -11.60 16.39
N PHE A 147 -3.38 -10.49 17.01
CA PHE A 147 -3.55 -10.44 18.45
C PHE A 147 -4.65 -11.38 18.96
N MET A 148 -5.56 -11.84 18.08
CA MET A 148 -6.57 -12.85 18.42
C MET A 148 -6.16 -14.28 18.03
N ALA A 149 -5.50 -14.46 16.89
CA ALA A 149 -5.04 -15.77 16.42
C ALA A 149 -3.95 -16.36 17.32
N CYS A 150 -3.01 -15.53 17.81
CA CYS A 150 -1.95 -15.98 18.72
C CYS A 150 -2.49 -16.59 20.03
N PRO A 151 -3.36 -15.91 20.81
CA PRO A 151 -3.93 -16.51 22.02
C PRO A 151 -4.81 -17.71 21.71
N LEU A 152 -5.58 -17.72 20.60
CA LEU A 152 -6.34 -18.91 20.20
C LEU A 152 -5.43 -20.12 19.93
N THR A 153 -4.33 -19.89 19.24
CA THR A 153 -3.32 -20.92 18.95
C THR A 153 -2.66 -21.41 20.24
N GLY A 154 -2.34 -20.51 21.18
CA GLY A 154 -1.81 -20.86 22.49
C GLY A 154 -2.78 -21.69 23.33
N ILE A 155 -4.06 -21.31 23.38
CA ILE A 155 -5.10 -22.08 24.08
C ILE A 155 -5.27 -23.45 23.42
N PHE A 156 -5.24 -23.51 22.09
CA PHE A 156 -5.30 -24.77 21.34
C PHE A 156 -4.16 -25.71 21.70
N PHE A 157 -2.91 -25.23 21.71
CA PHE A 157 -1.76 -26.04 22.13
C PHE A 157 -1.83 -26.44 23.59
N ALA A 158 -2.23 -25.54 24.49
CA ALA A 158 -2.41 -25.86 25.90
C ALA A 158 -3.46 -26.98 26.09
N ALA A 159 -4.57 -26.94 25.35
CA ALA A 159 -5.59 -27.97 25.38
C ALA A 159 -5.13 -29.31 24.78
N LEU A 160 -4.22 -29.29 23.80
CA LEU A 160 -3.60 -30.49 23.23
C LEU A 160 -2.62 -31.16 24.20
N ILE A 161 -1.78 -30.37 24.86
CA ILE A 161 -0.69 -30.88 25.73
C ILE A 161 -1.20 -31.21 27.14
N GLY A 162 -2.02 -30.34 27.72
CA GLY A 162 -2.46 -30.41 29.12
C GLY A 162 -3.86 -30.97 29.34
N GLY A 163 -4.58 -31.33 28.27
CA GLY A 163 -6.01 -31.69 28.34
C GLY A 163 -6.93 -30.46 28.42
N ALA A 164 -8.22 -30.66 28.11
CA ALA A 164 -9.20 -29.59 28.21
C ALA A 164 -9.39 -29.20 29.69
N PRO A 165 -9.37 -27.90 30.05
CA PRO A 165 -9.64 -27.49 31.42
C PRO A 165 -11.02 -27.99 31.84
N GLN A 166 -11.09 -28.68 32.97
CA GLN A 166 -12.35 -29.21 33.48
C GLN A 166 -13.28 -28.03 33.84
N PRO A 167 -14.56 -28.07 33.42
CA PRO A 167 -15.55 -27.08 33.84
C PRO A 167 -15.61 -27.05 35.38
N GLY A 168 -15.39 -25.88 35.99
CA GLY A 168 -15.40 -25.72 37.45
C GLY A 168 -14.03 -25.78 38.15
N GLY A 169 -12.93 -26.00 37.42
CA GLY A 169 -11.58 -25.83 37.97
C GLY A 169 -11.38 -24.39 38.43
N HIS A 170 -10.96 -24.19 39.69
CA HIS A 170 -10.67 -22.86 40.20
C HIS A 170 -9.59 -22.19 39.34
N GLU A 171 -9.87 -20.99 38.84
CA GLU A 171 -8.83 -20.14 38.25
C GLU A 171 -7.74 -19.97 39.31
N ARG A 172 -6.58 -20.58 39.07
CA ARG A 172 -5.42 -20.41 39.97
C ARG A 172 -5.16 -18.90 40.03
N MET A 173 -5.17 -18.29 41.23
CA MET A 173 -4.86 -16.85 41.42
C MET A 173 -3.58 -16.45 40.68
N ASN A 174 -2.61 -17.37 40.62
CA ASN A 174 -1.35 -17.20 39.90
C ASN A 174 -1.53 -16.98 38.38
N ALA A 175 -2.54 -17.57 37.75
CA ALA A 175 -2.80 -17.39 36.31
C ALA A 175 -3.32 -15.97 36.00
N LYS A 176 -4.18 -15.40 36.87
CA LYS A 176 -4.61 -14.00 36.76
C LYS A 176 -3.46 -13.04 36.97
N ALA A 177 -2.66 -13.26 38.01
CA ALA A 177 -1.49 -12.45 38.30
C ALA A 177 -0.48 -12.48 37.14
N VAL A 178 -0.22 -13.66 36.57
CA VAL A 178 0.64 -13.81 35.38
C VAL A 178 0.02 -13.12 34.17
N PHE A 179 -1.28 -13.29 33.89
CA PHE A 179 -1.94 -12.61 32.78
C PHE A 179 -1.86 -11.08 32.88
N TYR A 180 -2.19 -10.52 34.04
CA TYR A 180 -2.10 -9.07 34.26
C TYR A 180 -0.64 -8.60 34.27
N GLY A 181 0.29 -9.37 34.83
CA GLY A 181 1.72 -9.07 34.80
C GLY A 181 2.26 -9.01 33.37
N VAL A 182 1.88 -9.96 32.51
CA VAL A 182 2.29 -10.02 31.10
C VAL A 182 1.55 -8.96 30.26
N SER A 183 0.30 -8.65 30.59
CA SER A 183 -0.50 -7.63 29.86
C SER A 183 -0.16 -6.20 30.27
N ALA A 184 0.37 -5.98 31.48
CA ALA A 184 0.64 -4.64 32.02
C ALA A 184 1.56 -3.80 31.11
N PRO A 185 2.68 -4.32 30.55
CA PRO A 185 3.48 -3.57 29.58
C PRO A 185 2.69 -3.17 28.33
N VAL A 186 1.82 -4.05 27.82
CA VAL A 186 1.00 -3.78 26.62
C VAL A 186 -0.04 -2.71 26.92
N ILE A 187 -0.70 -2.78 28.08
CA ILE A 187 -1.67 -1.79 28.54
C ILE A 187 -0.98 -0.44 28.76
N ALA A 188 0.20 -0.43 29.39
CA ALA A 188 0.97 0.79 29.60
C ALA A 188 1.40 1.42 28.27
N PHE A 189 1.88 0.61 27.31
CA PHE A 189 2.22 1.07 25.97
C PHE A 189 1.02 1.61 25.21
N TRP A 190 -0.13 0.92 25.29
CA TRP A 190 -1.39 1.39 24.70
C TRP A 190 -1.84 2.71 25.31
N ALA A 191 -1.83 2.83 26.65
CA ALA A 191 -2.22 4.04 27.35
C ALA A 191 -1.30 5.21 27.00
N LEU A 192 0.02 4.99 26.96
CA LEU A 192 0.99 6.00 26.53
C LEU A 192 0.72 6.42 25.08
N SER A 193 0.55 5.48 24.16
CA SER A 193 0.25 5.76 22.76
C SER A 193 -1.05 6.54 22.59
N PHE A 194 -2.08 6.18 23.35
CA PHE A 194 -3.37 6.85 23.34
C PHE A 194 -3.28 8.28 23.90
N MET A 195 -2.52 8.48 24.99
CA MET A 195 -2.22 9.82 25.51
C MET A 195 -1.45 10.67 24.49
N LEU A 196 -0.44 10.10 23.82
CA LEU A 196 0.31 10.78 22.76
C LEU A 196 -0.60 11.19 21.59
N LEU A 197 -1.51 10.31 21.21
CA LEU A 197 -2.50 10.56 20.16
C LEU A 197 -3.45 11.70 20.53
N ILE A 198 -4.03 11.69 21.74
CA ILE A 198 -4.93 12.76 22.21
C ILE A 198 -4.17 14.09 22.35
N ALA A 199 -2.91 14.05 22.79
CA ALA A 199 -2.09 15.25 22.91
C ALA A 199 -1.57 15.79 21.56
N TYR A 200 -1.70 15.02 20.47
CA TYR A 200 -1.15 15.38 19.17
C TYR A 200 -1.64 16.74 18.62
N PRO A 201 -2.94 17.08 18.65
CA PRO A 201 -3.43 18.37 18.18
C PRO A 201 -2.85 19.58 18.95
N LEU A 202 -2.47 19.40 20.21
CA LEU A 202 -1.80 20.42 21.02
C LEU A 202 -0.32 20.50 20.64
N ARG A 203 0.37 19.36 20.60
CA ARG A 203 1.81 19.28 20.32
C ARG A 203 2.19 19.67 18.89
N ARG A 204 1.29 19.53 17.92
CA ARG A 204 1.56 19.92 16.53
C ARG A 204 1.64 21.44 16.34
N ARG A 205 1.06 22.23 17.25
CA ARG A 205 1.04 23.70 17.19
C ARG A 205 2.22 24.35 17.91
N ALA A 206 2.94 23.59 18.74
CA ALA A 206 4.11 24.12 19.43
C ALA A 206 5.20 24.46 18.38
N PRO A 207 5.80 25.66 18.43
CA PRO A 207 6.96 25.97 17.60
C PRO A 207 8.07 24.97 17.92
N ARG A 208 8.74 24.46 16.89
CA ARG A 208 9.84 23.50 17.02
C ARG A 208 11.06 24.09 16.34
N ASP A 209 12.17 24.15 17.07
CA ASP A 209 13.46 24.36 16.44
C ASP A 209 13.86 23.06 15.72
N LEU A 210 13.58 22.98 14.42
CA LEU A 210 13.92 21.80 13.62
C LEU A 210 15.42 21.55 13.59
N ARG A 211 16.26 22.59 13.65
CA ARG A 211 17.71 22.45 13.59
C ARG A 211 18.25 21.80 14.87
N GLU A 212 17.71 22.17 16.02
CA GLU A 212 18.00 21.49 17.28
C GLU A 212 17.58 20.00 17.21
N LEU A 213 16.38 19.73 16.68
CA LEU A 213 15.86 18.36 16.56
C LEU A 213 16.68 17.49 15.58
N GLU A 214 17.09 18.02 14.44
CA GLU A 214 17.97 17.33 13.48
C GLU A 214 19.31 16.96 14.12
N THR A 215 19.87 17.87 14.93
CA THR A 215 21.14 17.66 15.63
C THR A 215 21.00 16.63 16.75
N LYS A 216 19.91 16.70 17.51
CA LYS A 216 19.65 15.81 18.66
C LYS A 216 19.25 14.39 18.23
N TYR A 217 18.57 14.26 17.10
CA TYR A 217 18.01 13.00 16.62
C TYR A 217 18.33 12.74 15.13
N PRO A 218 19.63 12.66 14.75
CA PRO A 218 20.04 12.59 13.34
C PRO A 218 19.60 11.29 12.64
N ALA A 219 19.33 10.23 13.39
CA ALA A 219 18.85 8.95 12.84
C ALA A 219 17.31 8.89 12.68
N CYS A 220 16.57 9.94 13.05
CA CYS A 220 15.11 9.93 12.98
C CYS A 220 14.62 10.38 11.60
N PRO A 221 14.12 9.46 10.75
CA PRO A 221 13.76 9.80 9.37
C PRO A 221 12.53 10.73 9.28
N TRP A 222 11.74 10.82 10.34
CA TRP A 222 10.57 11.71 10.42
C TRP A 222 10.95 13.18 10.60
N ILE A 223 12.04 13.48 11.32
CA ILE A 223 12.51 14.86 11.51
C ILE A 223 13.03 15.40 10.19
N HIS A 224 13.83 14.61 9.48
CA HIS A 224 14.31 14.93 8.15
C HIS A 224 13.19 15.13 7.12
N GLU A 225 12.11 14.34 7.19
CA GLU A 225 10.95 14.53 6.32
C GLU A 225 10.16 15.82 6.64
N ILE A 226 10.11 16.23 7.91
CA ILE A 226 9.52 17.52 8.30
C ILE A 226 10.40 18.68 7.79
N ALA A 227 11.71 18.60 7.99
CA ALA A 227 12.66 19.60 7.51
C ALA A 227 12.62 19.74 5.97
N ALA A 228 12.49 18.62 5.26
CA ALA A 228 12.32 18.63 3.81
C ALA A 228 11.04 19.35 3.38
N ARG A 229 9.90 19.13 4.08
CA ARG A 229 8.64 19.81 3.77
C ARG A 229 8.71 21.30 4.03
N GLU A 230 9.37 21.71 5.12
CA GLU A 230 9.61 23.12 5.41
C GLU A 230 10.48 23.76 4.32
N ALA A 231 11.59 23.12 3.96
CA ALA A 231 12.46 23.57 2.88
C ALA A 231 11.73 23.66 1.53
N LEU A 232 10.87 22.67 1.20
CA LEU A 232 10.01 22.72 0.00
C LEU A 232 9.05 23.91 0.05
N SER A 233 8.42 24.17 1.20
CA SER A 233 7.48 25.29 1.35
C SER A 233 8.15 26.66 1.24
N SER A 234 9.43 26.76 1.61
CA SER A 234 10.26 27.95 1.47
C SER A 234 10.94 28.06 0.10
N GLY A 235 10.77 27.08 -0.79
CA GLY A 235 11.41 27.04 -2.12
C GLY A 235 12.89 26.61 -2.12
N GLU A 236 13.42 26.16 -0.98
CA GLU A 236 14.79 25.66 -0.82
C GLU A 236 14.91 24.20 -1.29
N LEU A 237 14.82 23.97 -2.61
CA LEU A 237 14.80 22.63 -3.19
C LEU A 237 16.05 21.79 -2.86
N ASP A 238 17.22 22.40 -2.81
CA ASP A 238 18.48 21.68 -2.53
C ASP A 238 18.52 21.13 -1.11
N LYS A 239 18.14 21.95 -0.14
CA LYS A 239 18.03 21.55 1.26
C LYS A 239 16.98 20.48 1.44
N ALA A 240 15.82 20.62 0.77
CA ALA A 240 14.79 19.59 0.80
C ALA A 240 15.27 18.24 0.25
N ALA A 241 16.08 18.25 -0.82
CA ALA A 241 16.66 17.03 -1.39
C ALA A 241 17.65 16.37 -0.43
N ASP A 242 18.52 17.15 0.22
CA ASP A 242 19.47 16.63 1.22
C ASP A 242 18.74 16.06 2.45
N SER A 243 17.73 16.75 2.98
CA SER A 243 16.92 16.23 4.09
C SER A 243 16.19 14.92 3.71
N ARG A 244 15.58 14.83 2.52
CA ARG A 244 14.95 13.56 2.08
C ARG A 244 15.97 12.44 1.85
N ARG A 245 17.18 12.77 1.39
CA ARG A 245 18.27 11.80 1.30
C ARG A 245 18.58 11.22 2.69
N MET A 246 18.75 12.08 3.70
CA MET A 246 18.99 11.66 5.08
C MET A 246 17.83 10.81 5.63
N ALA A 247 16.58 11.17 5.33
CA ALA A 247 15.41 10.37 5.71
C ALA A 247 15.43 8.96 5.09
N TYR A 248 15.78 8.86 3.79
CA TYR A 248 15.88 7.58 3.09
C TYR A 248 17.07 6.74 3.57
N GLU A 249 18.21 7.37 3.86
CA GLU A 249 19.40 6.68 4.38
C GLU A 249 19.15 6.11 5.78
N ALA A 250 18.42 6.84 6.62
CA ALA A 250 18.00 6.40 7.95
C ALA A 250 16.95 5.26 7.89
N GLU A 251 16.04 5.29 6.92
CA GLU A 251 14.99 4.26 6.73
C GLU A 251 14.83 3.91 5.25
N LYS A 252 15.49 2.82 4.82
CA LYS A 252 15.57 2.37 3.42
C LYS A 252 14.28 1.73 2.89
N ILE A 253 13.17 2.45 2.98
CA ILE A 253 11.86 2.04 2.47
C ILE A 253 11.54 2.75 1.14
N ASP A 254 10.73 2.09 0.31
CA ASP A 254 10.44 2.54 -1.06
C ASP A 254 9.77 3.91 -1.13
N SER A 255 8.86 4.23 -0.21
CA SER A 255 8.19 5.54 -0.21
C SER A 255 9.17 6.70 -0.04
N ARG A 256 10.10 6.59 0.92
CA ARG A 256 11.14 7.62 1.14
C ARG A 256 12.11 7.73 -0.02
N ARG A 257 12.44 6.60 -0.66
CA ARG A 257 13.24 6.58 -1.88
C ARG A 257 12.58 7.39 -3.00
N ILE A 258 11.27 7.19 -3.22
CA ILE A 258 10.48 7.95 -4.20
C ILE A 258 10.45 9.44 -3.85
N ASP A 259 10.21 9.78 -2.57
CA ASP A 259 10.20 11.17 -2.11
C ASP A 259 11.55 11.86 -2.34
N TYR A 260 12.65 11.20 -2.01
CA TYR A 260 14.01 11.68 -2.26
C TYR A 260 14.27 11.88 -3.75
N PHE A 261 14.03 10.88 -4.59
CA PHE A 261 14.26 10.97 -6.03
C PHE A 261 13.44 12.08 -6.68
N THR A 262 12.17 12.23 -6.25
CA THR A 262 11.31 13.31 -6.71
C THR A 262 11.94 14.65 -6.39
N THR A 263 12.30 14.89 -5.13
CA THR A 263 12.87 16.19 -4.73
C THR A 263 14.24 16.44 -5.33
N ALA A 264 15.10 15.43 -5.42
CA ALA A 264 16.40 15.55 -6.07
C ALA A 264 16.28 15.83 -7.58
N PHE A 265 15.26 15.26 -8.23
CA PHE A 265 14.91 15.60 -9.61
C PHE A 265 14.43 17.06 -9.72
N LEU A 266 13.55 17.53 -8.83
CA LEU A 266 13.08 18.92 -8.81
C LEU A 266 14.22 19.92 -8.57
N ALA A 267 15.16 19.58 -7.68
CA ALA A 267 16.38 20.33 -7.44
C ALA A 267 17.40 20.24 -8.60
N GLY A 268 17.24 19.28 -9.51
CA GLY A 268 18.17 19.05 -10.63
C GLY A 268 19.50 18.41 -10.22
N ARG A 269 19.56 17.81 -9.03
CA ARG A 269 20.76 17.24 -8.39
C ARG A 269 20.99 15.75 -8.65
N ILE A 270 20.11 15.10 -9.39
CA ILE A 270 20.21 13.67 -9.71
C ILE A 270 20.28 13.46 -11.22
N SER A 271 21.13 12.55 -11.67
CA SER A 271 21.28 12.18 -13.08
C SER A 271 20.35 11.04 -13.48
N GLY A 272 20.09 10.89 -14.78
CA GLY A 272 19.30 9.77 -15.30
C GLY A 272 19.93 8.42 -14.96
N ASP A 273 21.25 8.30 -15.10
CA ASP A 273 22.00 7.06 -14.81
C ASP A 273 21.90 6.65 -13.33
N ARG A 274 21.96 7.61 -12.39
CA ARG A 274 21.84 7.31 -10.96
C ARG A 274 20.44 6.82 -10.60
N LEU A 275 19.40 7.45 -11.14
CA LEU A 275 18.01 7.00 -10.96
C LEU A 275 17.83 5.56 -11.45
N LEU A 276 18.37 5.24 -12.63
CA LEU A 276 18.26 3.91 -13.21
C LEU A 276 19.05 2.85 -12.41
N GLN A 277 20.26 3.20 -11.94
CA GLN A 277 21.09 2.30 -11.16
C GLN A 277 20.45 1.96 -9.80
N GLU A 278 19.95 2.96 -9.08
CA GLU A 278 19.32 2.74 -7.78
C GLU A 278 17.95 2.02 -7.91
N ASP A 279 17.28 2.12 -9.05
CA ASP A 279 16.00 1.44 -9.30
C ASP A 279 16.11 0.05 -9.93
N SER A 280 17.27 -0.32 -10.47
CA SER A 280 17.53 -1.68 -11.01
C SER A 280 17.18 -2.82 -10.05
N ARG A 281 17.11 -2.53 -8.74
CA ARG A 281 16.72 -3.49 -7.69
C ARG A 281 15.21 -3.73 -7.59
N ASN A 282 14.37 -2.83 -8.09
CA ASN A 282 12.91 -2.92 -7.99
C ASN A 282 12.23 -2.43 -9.28
N VAL A 283 12.35 -3.23 -10.34
CA VAL A 283 11.84 -2.97 -11.70
C VAL A 283 10.31 -2.79 -11.75
N GLN A 284 9.60 -3.10 -10.67
CA GLN A 284 8.15 -2.88 -10.62
C GLN A 284 7.78 -1.42 -10.39
N ASN A 285 8.73 -0.55 -10.01
CA ASN A 285 8.44 0.85 -9.76
C ASN A 285 8.57 1.69 -11.04
N HIS A 286 7.45 2.09 -11.62
CA HIS A 286 7.44 2.93 -12.82
C HIS A 286 7.92 4.37 -12.54
N TYR A 287 7.82 4.84 -11.30
CA TYR A 287 8.00 6.25 -10.98
C TYR A 287 9.46 6.73 -11.10
N PRO A 288 10.48 6.04 -10.54
CA PRO A 288 11.89 6.37 -10.77
C PRO A 288 12.28 6.31 -12.24
N LEU A 289 11.72 5.37 -13.03
CA LEU A 289 11.96 5.28 -14.47
C LEU A 289 11.38 6.48 -15.22
N MET A 290 10.21 6.99 -14.83
CA MET A 290 9.67 8.25 -15.38
C MET A 290 10.61 9.42 -15.09
N LEU A 291 11.08 9.56 -13.85
CA LEU A 291 12.04 10.60 -13.48
C LEU A 291 13.35 10.48 -14.26
N ALA A 292 13.88 9.25 -14.42
CA ALA A 292 15.10 8.99 -15.18
C ALA A 292 14.95 9.41 -16.64
N ALA A 293 13.83 9.03 -17.28
CA ALA A 293 13.55 9.42 -18.65
C ALA A 293 13.43 10.93 -18.81
N LEU A 294 12.71 11.62 -17.91
CA LEU A 294 12.64 13.09 -17.93
C LEU A 294 14.03 13.70 -17.75
N ARG A 295 14.86 13.14 -16.88
CA ARG A 295 16.21 13.64 -16.64
C ARG A 295 17.12 13.48 -17.86
N TYR A 296 17.09 12.33 -18.53
CA TYR A 296 17.82 12.13 -19.78
C TYR A 296 17.40 13.12 -20.88
N ILE A 297 16.14 13.53 -20.93
CA ILE A 297 15.69 14.59 -21.85
C ILE A 297 16.35 15.94 -21.53
N GLU A 298 16.55 16.26 -20.25
CA GLU A 298 17.23 17.49 -19.81
C GLU A 298 18.73 17.45 -20.13
N GLU A 299 19.34 16.30 -19.89
CA GLU A 299 20.77 16.02 -20.13
C GLU A 299 21.12 15.94 -21.63
N GLY A 300 20.12 15.96 -22.52
CA GLY A 300 20.35 15.93 -23.97
C GLY A 300 20.55 14.53 -24.52
N GLU A 301 20.06 13.50 -23.82
CA GLU A 301 20.12 12.10 -24.21
C GLU A 301 18.73 11.54 -24.61
N PRO A 302 18.09 12.08 -25.66
CA PRO A 302 16.72 11.70 -26.03
C PRO A 302 16.59 10.23 -26.44
N VAL A 303 17.68 9.59 -26.90
CA VAL A 303 17.71 8.17 -27.26
C VAL A 303 17.53 7.28 -26.02
N LYS A 304 18.21 7.58 -24.91
CA LYS A 304 18.01 6.84 -23.65
C LYS A 304 16.61 7.07 -23.09
N ALA A 305 16.16 8.32 -23.09
CA ALA A 305 14.80 8.67 -22.68
C ALA A 305 13.73 7.96 -23.50
N GLY A 306 13.90 7.90 -24.82
CA GLY A 306 12.98 7.22 -25.75
C GLY A 306 12.88 5.71 -25.54
N LYS A 307 13.90 5.08 -24.93
CA LYS A 307 13.85 3.67 -24.51
C LYS A 307 13.18 3.49 -23.15
N ILE A 308 13.49 4.36 -22.18
CA ILE A 308 13.05 4.19 -20.79
C ILE A 308 11.61 4.65 -20.58
N LEU A 309 11.21 5.75 -21.22
CA LEU A 309 9.88 6.32 -21.00
C LEU A 309 8.74 5.36 -21.41
N PRO A 310 8.76 4.68 -22.57
CA PRO A 310 7.72 3.72 -22.91
C PRO A 310 7.60 2.59 -21.89
N CYS A 311 8.74 2.04 -21.42
CA CYS A 311 8.74 1.04 -20.35
C CYS A 311 8.09 1.58 -19.07
N ALA A 312 8.50 2.77 -18.62
CA ALA A 312 7.94 3.39 -17.42
C ALA A 312 6.42 3.60 -17.54
N MET A 313 5.95 4.12 -18.67
CA MET A 313 4.53 4.37 -18.91
C MET A 313 3.72 3.06 -18.99
N GLN A 314 4.25 2.02 -19.65
CA GLN A 314 3.59 0.72 -19.72
C GLN A 314 3.58 -0.01 -18.36
N LEU A 315 4.66 0.10 -17.56
CA LEU A 315 4.67 -0.40 -16.19
C LEU A 315 3.64 0.32 -15.33
N CYS A 316 3.49 1.63 -15.51
CA CYS A 316 2.45 2.40 -14.82
C CYS A 316 1.05 1.90 -15.20
N VAL A 317 0.75 1.71 -16.49
CA VAL A 317 -0.54 1.17 -16.97
C VAL A 317 -0.78 -0.26 -16.48
N ARG A 318 0.25 -1.10 -16.46
CA ARG A 318 0.15 -2.47 -15.95
C ARG A 318 -0.19 -2.46 -14.46
N ASN A 319 0.49 -1.62 -13.69
CA ASN A 319 0.39 -1.56 -12.24
C ASN A 319 -0.77 -0.69 -11.75
N SER A 320 -1.41 0.09 -12.62
CA SER A 320 -2.64 0.83 -12.30
C SER A 320 -3.81 -0.12 -12.04
N SER A 321 -3.73 -1.36 -12.51
CA SER A 321 -4.71 -2.41 -12.26
C SER A 321 -4.09 -3.53 -11.41
N ASN A 322 -4.23 -3.48 -10.10
CA ASN A 322 -3.98 -4.64 -9.23
C ASN A 322 -5.10 -5.72 -9.32
N MET A 323 -5.86 -5.77 -10.42
CA MET A 323 -6.81 -6.87 -10.67
C MET A 323 -6.03 -8.13 -10.98
N ARG A 324 -6.20 -9.16 -10.15
CA ARG A 324 -5.44 -10.43 -10.25
C ARG A 324 -6.23 -11.56 -10.90
N TYR A 325 -7.53 -11.40 -11.09
CA TYR A 325 -8.39 -12.47 -11.58
C TYR A 325 -9.26 -11.95 -12.73
N ILE A 326 -9.21 -12.69 -13.83
CA ILE A 326 -10.08 -12.52 -14.99
C ILE A 326 -10.60 -13.91 -15.34
N SER A 327 -11.91 -14.08 -15.30
CA SER A 327 -12.61 -15.36 -15.53
C SER A 327 -13.48 -15.37 -16.78
N ASN A 328 -13.82 -14.20 -17.31
CA ASN A 328 -14.74 -14.07 -18.43
C ASN A 328 -14.45 -12.83 -19.28
N ASP A 329 -15.05 -12.76 -20.48
CA ASP A 329 -14.85 -11.67 -21.42
C ASP A 329 -15.26 -10.29 -20.87
N ARG A 330 -16.28 -10.24 -20.00
CA ARG A 330 -16.70 -8.99 -19.36
C ARG A 330 -15.63 -8.46 -18.41
N GLU A 331 -14.92 -9.32 -17.70
CA GLU A 331 -13.78 -8.95 -16.86
C GLU A 331 -12.56 -8.55 -17.68
N ILE A 332 -12.35 -9.15 -18.86
CA ILE A 332 -11.33 -8.67 -19.82
C ILE A 332 -11.68 -7.25 -20.26
N MET A 333 -12.94 -6.98 -20.60
CA MET A 333 -13.41 -5.65 -20.97
C MET A 333 -13.25 -4.65 -19.82
N LEU A 334 -13.59 -5.04 -18.59
CA LEU A 334 -13.38 -4.21 -17.41
C LEU A 334 -11.90 -3.93 -17.18
N LEU A 335 -11.01 -4.94 -17.30
CA LEU A 335 -9.57 -4.74 -17.17
C LEU A 335 -9.03 -3.80 -18.24
N ARG A 336 -9.47 -3.95 -19.49
CA ARG A 336 -9.11 -3.03 -20.57
C ARG A 336 -9.54 -1.61 -20.23
N GLU A 337 -10.74 -1.42 -19.72
CA GLU A 337 -11.23 -0.10 -19.31
C GLU A 337 -10.44 0.47 -18.13
N VAL A 338 -10.14 -0.33 -17.10
CA VAL A 338 -9.30 0.07 -15.96
C VAL A 338 -7.90 0.46 -16.41
N ARG A 339 -7.29 -0.29 -17.32
CA ARG A 339 -5.96 0.01 -17.88
C ARG A 339 -5.99 1.23 -18.79
N ARG A 340 -7.07 1.45 -19.54
CA ARG A 340 -7.29 2.66 -20.32
C ARG A 340 -7.35 3.90 -19.43
N ASN A 341 -8.13 3.83 -18.35
CA ASN A 341 -8.18 4.88 -17.33
C ASN A 341 -6.83 5.03 -16.60
N GLY A 342 -6.15 3.91 -16.39
CA GLY A 342 -4.75 3.86 -15.93
C GLY A 342 -3.82 4.65 -16.82
N ALA A 343 -3.91 4.50 -18.15
CA ALA A 343 -3.10 5.27 -19.10
C ALA A 343 -3.35 6.78 -19.00
N VAL A 344 -4.61 7.20 -18.83
CA VAL A 344 -4.96 8.60 -18.56
C VAL A 344 -4.29 9.08 -17.27
N GLN A 345 -4.40 8.31 -16.19
CA GLN A 345 -3.79 8.65 -14.90
C GLN A 345 -2.27 8.69 -14.96
N CYS A 346 -1.62 7.76 -15.67
CA CYS A 346 -0.17 7.74 -15.85
C CYS A 346 0.34 8.94 -16.64
N VAL A 347 -0.38 9.35 -17.71
CA VAL A 347 -0.07 10.58 -18.45
C VAL A 347 -0.26 11.80 -17.57
N LYS A 348 -1.31 11.83 -16.75
CA LYS A 348 -1.53 12.89 -15.77
C LYS A 348 -0.40 12.95 -14.75
N SER A 349 0.01 11.84 -14.16
CA SER A 349 1.14 11.78 -13.22
C SER A 349 2.44 12.30 -13.84
N LEU A 350 2.73 11.93 -15.09
CA LEU A 350 3.87 12.49 -15.82
C LEU A 350 3.75 14.01 -16.00
N SER A 351 2.55 14.51 -16.35
CA SER A 351 2.29 15.94 -16.46
C SER A 351 2.44 16.66 -15.11
N ASP A 352 1.91 16.09 -14.02
CA ASP A 352 1.99 16.66 -12.68
C ASP A 352 3.46 16.83 -12.24
N ILE A 353 4.32 15.83 -12.50
CA ILE A 353 5.77 15.95 -12.28
C ILE A 353 6.33 17.14 -13.06
N ILE A 354 6.00 17.26 -14.35
CA ILE A 354 6.48 18.36 -15.20
C ILE A 354 5.94 19.71 -14.71
N ASP A 355 4.70 19.79 -14.24
CA ASP A 355 4.05 21.02 -13.78
C ASP A 355 4.59 21.55 -12.46
N THR A 356 5.20 20.69 -11.63
CA THR A 356 5.92 21.13 -10.44
C THR A 356 7.26 21.83 -10.77
N LEU A 357 7.74 21.77 -12.01
CA LEU A 357 8.99 22.43 -12.42
C LEU A 357 8.79 23.94 -12.67
N GLY A 358 9.86 24.71 -12.47
CA GLY A 358 9.91 26.13 -12.84
C GLY A 358 9.64 26.35 -14.33
N VAL A 359 9.05 27.51 -14.67
CA VAL A 359 8.49 27.82 -16.00
C VAL A 359 9.45 27.50 -17.16
N LYS A 360 10.72 27.93 -17.06
CA LYS A 360 11.74 27.70 -18.09
C LYS A 360 12.04 26.20 -18.29
N ARG A 361 12.25 25.47 -17.20
CA ARG A 361 12.57 24.03 -17.21
C ARG A 361 11.39 23.22 -17.73
N ARG A 362 10.17 23.55 -17.28
CA ARG A 362 8.90 22.98 -17.75
C ARG A 362 8.71 23.14 -19.26
N ALA A 363 8.88 24.37 -19.78
CA ALA A 363 8.72 24.64 -21.20
C ALA A 363 9.74 23.87 -22.06
N ALA A 364 11.01 23.86 -21.64
CA ALA A 364 12.06 23.10 -22.32
C ALA A 364 11.77 21.59 -22.34
N LEU A 365 11.36 21.04 -21.20
CA LEU A 365 11.04 19.62 -21.05
C LEU A 365 9.83 19.23 -21.91
N ARG A 366 8.74 20.01 -21.89
CA ARG A 366 7.55 19.77 -22.73
C ARG A 366 7.87 19.80 -24.23
N ALA A 367 8.71 20.74 -24.66
CA ALA A 367 9.14 20.87 -26.05
C ALA A 367 9.96 19.65 -26.49
N ARG A 368 10.90 19.19 -25.66
CA ARG A 368 11.74 18.03 -25.96
C ARG A 368 10.98 16.70 -25.87
N LEU A 369 10.11 16.54 -24.86
CA LEU A 369 9.29 15.34 -24.66
C LEU A 369 8.40 15.04 -25.88
N GLY A 370 7.83 16.07 -26.50
CA GLY A 370 7.03 15.92 -27.71
C GLY A 370 7.79 15.35 -28.91
N ARG A 371 9.12 15.50 -28.93
CA ARG A 371 9.99 14.94 -29.97
C ARG A 371 10.44 13.51 -29.65
N SER A 372 10.67 13.21 -28.37
CA SER A 372 11.18 11.89 -27.95
C SER A 372 10.11 10.81 -27.88
N TYR A 373 8.89 11.13 -27.45
CA TYR A 373 7.83 10.13 -27.32
C TYR A 373 6.43 10.75 -27.51
N CYS A 374 5.84 10.55 -28.68
CA CYS A 374 4.50 11.08 -28.98
C CYS A 374 3.40 10.48 -28.09
N GLY A 375 3.60 9.26 -27.55
CA GLY A 375 2.65 8.62 -26.63
C GLY A 375 2.48 9.35 -25.29
N ALA A 376 3.47 10.13 -24.85
CA ALA A 376 3.38 10.90 -23.61
C ALA A 376 2.31 12.00 -23.63
N ARG A 377 1.76 12.34 -24.80
CA ARG A 377 0.72 13.38 -24.94
C ARG A 377 -0.67 12.81 -25.22
N ARG A 378 -0.79 11.52 -25.54
CA ARG A 378 -2.04 10.90 -26.00
C ARG A 378 -2.26 9.59 -25.25
N PRO A 379 -3.11 9.56 -24.20
CA PRO A 379 -3.35 8.36 -23.41
C PRO A 379 -3.90 7.21 -24.26
N GLU A 380 -4.65 7.51 -25.33
CA GLU A 380 -5.17 6.51 -26.27
C GLU A 380 -4.04 5.77 -26.99
N ARG A 381 -2.98 6.50 -27.38
CA ARG A 381 -1.81 5.91 -28.03
C ARG A 381 -1.01 5.06 -27.05
N LEU A 382 -0.77 5.57 -25.83
CA LEU A 382 -0.11 4.79 -24.78
C LEU A 382 -0.83 3.47 -24.51
N PHE A 383 -2.16 3.51 -24.40
CA PHE A 383 -2.96 2.32 -24.20
C PHE A 383 -2.91 1.38 -25.42
N SER A 384 -3.00 1.91 -26.64
CA SER A 384 -2.86 1.11 -27.86
C SER A 384 -1.50 0.41 -27.95
N ASP A 385 -0.40 1.13 -27.66
CA ASP A 385 0.96 0.58 -27.63
C ASP A 385 1.05 -0.54 -26.58
N PHE A 386 0.49 -0.30 -25.38
CA PHE A 386 0.43 -1.31 -24.32
C PHE A 386 -0.33 -2.57 -24.75
N VAL A 387 -1.50 -2.43 -25.39
CA VAL A 387 -2.30 -3.57 -25.86
C VAL A 387 -1.62 -4.33 -26.99
N ALA A 388 -0.99 -3.61 -27.93
CA ALA A 388 -0.28 -4.23 -29.05
C ALA A 388 0.92 -5.07 -28.59
N GLU A 389 1.69 -4.56 -27.62
CA GLU A 389 2.90 -5.23 -27.12
C GLU A 389 2.62 -6.31 -26.07
N ASN A 390 1.47 -6.22 -25.37
CA ASN A 390 1.14 -7.10 -24.23
C ASN A 390 -0.20 -7.81 -24.41
N GLY A 391 -0.64 -8.01 -25.66
CA GLY A 391 -1.92 -8.63 -26.00
C GLY A 391 -2.16 -9.98 -25.32
N GLU A 392 -1.13 -10.83 -25.25
CA GLU A 392 -1.19 -12.14 -24.58
C GLU A 392 -1.37 -12.04 -23.05
N GLU A 393 -0.87 -10.98 -22.42
CA GLU A 393 -1.01 -10.77 -20.97
C GLU A 393 -2.47 -10.44 -20.60
N ASN A 394 -3.23 -9.84 -21.52
CA ASN A 394 -4.66 -9.56 -21.31
C ASN A 394 -5.54 -10.83 -21.28
N THR A 395 -5.04 -11.96 -21.80
CA THR A 395 -5.81 -13.21 -21.93
C THR A 395 -5.35 -14.32 -20.99
N ARG A 396 -4.17 -14.22 -20.36
CA ARG A 396 -3.52 -15.34 -19.62
C ARG A 396 -3.64 -15.30 -18.09
N THR A 397 -4.42 -14.43 -17.48
CA THR A 397 -4.46 -14.27 -16.01
C THR A 397 -5.33 -15.32 -15.27
N GLY A 398 -5.14 -16.59 -15.61
CA GLY A 398 -5.64 -17.74 -14.85
C GLY A 398 -4.58 -18.41 -13.95
N SER A 399 -3.29 -18.11 -14.11
CA SER A 399 -2.24 -18.76 -13.31
C SER A 399 -1.98 -18.01 -12.00
N ALA A 400 -2.28 -18.65 -10.87
CA ALA A 400 -2.06 -18.16 -9.51
C ALA A 400 -0.58 -18.00 -9.09
N THR A 401 0.37 -18.03 -10.04
CA THR A 401 1.79 -17.91 -9.75
C THR A 401 2.15 -16.48 -9.32
N PRO A 402 3.08 -16.31 -8.35
CA PRO A 402 3.63 -15.01 -7.99
C PRO A 402 4.13 -14.29 -9.24
N TYR A 403 3.88 -12.99 -9.31
CA TYR A 403 3.97 -12.12 -10.48
C TYR A 403 5.40 -11.99 -11.03
N SER A 404 5.95 -13.07 -11.60
CA SER A 404 7.02 -13.03 -12.60
C SER A 404 6.38 -13.08 -13.99
N GLY A 405 5.38 -12.23 -14.21
CA GLY A 405 4.84 -12.06 -15.55
C GLY A 405 5.97 -11.62 -16.49
N PRO A 406 5.88 -11.92 -17.80
CA PRO A 406 6.94 -11.62 -18.74
C PRO A 406 7.36 -10.15 -18.61
N THR A 407 8.67 -9.90 -18.67
CA THR A 407 9.21 -8.55 -18.76
C THR A 407 8.55 -7.87 -19.96
N LEU A 408 7.86 -6.74 -19.72
CA LEU A 408 7.20 -5.97 -20.78
C LEU A 408 8.18 -5.76 -21.94
N GLN A 409 7.69 -5.89 -23.17
CA GLN A 409 8.55 -5.79 -24.35
C GLN A 409 9.29 -4.44 -24.40
N ALA A 410 8.60 -3.35 -24.07
CA ALA A 410 9.19 -2.01 -23.94
C ALA A 410 10.33 -1.92 -22.90
N CYS A 411 10.37 -2.82 -21.91
CA CYS A 411 11.40 -2.83 -20.89
C CYS A 411 12.62 -3.71 -21.27
N ARG A 412 12.57 -4.44 -22.38
CA ARG A 412 13.70 -5.27 -22.83
C ARG A 412 14.87 -4.38 -23.25
N GLY A 413 16.07 -4.70 -22.75
CA GLY A 413 17.29 -3.99 -23.13
C GLY A 413 17.52 -2.65 -22.42
N ILE A 414 16.60 -2.21 -21.56
CA ILE A 414 16.98 -1.30 -20.48
C ILE A 414 17.92 -2.12 -19.61
N GLY A 415 19.18 -1.69 -19.50
CA GLY A 415 20.29 -2.38 -18.82
C GLY A 415 20.03 -2.58 -17.33
N LEU A 416 19.01 -3.35 -17.03
CA LEU A 416 18.78 -4.04 -15.78
C LEU A 416 19.84 -5.12 -15.79
N VAL A 417 21.02 -4.75 -15.30
CA VAL A 417 22.07 -5.71 -14.94
C VAL A 417 21.33 -6.83 -14.24
N ALA A 418 21.28 -8.01 -14.87
CA ALA A 418 20.77 -9.21 -14.23
C ALA A 418 21.42 -9.21 -12.86
N ALA A 419 20.61 -9.03 -11.79
CA ALA A 419 21.13 -8.88 -10.44
C ALA A 419 22.20 -9.97 -10.30
N PRO A 420 23.49 -9.62 -10.14
CA PRO A 420 24.58 -10.58 -10.29
C PRO A 420 24.18 -11.75 -9.40
N GLY A 421 23.90 -12.89 -10.05
CA GLY A 421 23.14 -13.97 -9.43
C GLY A 421 23.73 -14.18 -8.05
N ARG A 422 22.92 -13.96 -6.99
CA ARG A 422 23.39 -13.97 -5.60
C ARG A 422 24.40 -15.10 -5.49
N ALA A 423 25.69 -14.75 -5.49
CA ALA A 423 26.71 -15.69 -5.08
C ALA A 423 26.23 -16.07 -3.69
N GLN A 424 25.92 -17.35 -3.49
CA GLN A 424 25.64 -17.88 -2.17
C GLN A 424 26.81 -17.41 -1.32
N GLN A 425 26.58 -16.37 -0.52
CA GLN A 425 27.47 -16.02 0.56
C GLN A 425 27.38 -17.25 1.45
N GLY A 426 28.38 -18.12 1.33
CA GLY A 426 28.54 -19.24 2.22
C GLY A 426 28.60 -18.65 3.62
N ASP A 427 27.51 -18.83 4.36
CA ASP A 427 27.48 -18.63 5.80
C ASP A 427 28.54 -19.58 6.38
N LYS A 428 29.74 -19.06 6.60
CA LYS A 428 30.65 -19.62 7.61
C LYS A 428 30.03 -19.25 8.95
N PHE A 429 29.27 -20.18 9.51
CA PHE A 429 29.14 -20.30 10.96
C PHE A 429 30.45 -20.82 11.55
#